data_AF-A0A2N7NBC8-F1
#
_entry.id   AF-A0A2N7NBC8-F1
#
_cell.length_a   1.000
_cell.length_b   1.000
_cell.length_c   1.000
_cell.angle_alpha   90.00
_cell.angle_beta   90.00
_cell.angle_gamma   90.00
#
_symmetry.space_group_name_H-M   'P 1'
#
loop_
_entity.id
_entity.type
_entity.pdbx_description
1 polymer ?
#
loop_
_entity_poly.entity_id
_entity_poly.type
_entity_poly.pdbx_seq_one_letter_code
_entity_poly.pdbx_strand_id
1 'polypeptide(L)' 'MNLKSECRVDNKEVGIAFSLSANANKTLTLSAKRAERAKKREGKLRLEDHLKRFPNWSL' A
#
# COMPACT_ATOMS: atom_id res chain seq x y z
N MET A 1 18.04 31.13 1.39
CA MET A 1 18.49 29.88 2.05
C MET A 1 17.40 28.83 1.80
N ASN A 2 17.65 27.84 0.96
CA ASN A 2 16.67 26.80 0.63
C ASN A 2 16.72 25.71 1.71
N LEU A 3 15.72 25.67 2.59
CA LEU A 3 15.49 24.53 3.47
C LEU A 3 15.00 23.37 2.58
N LYS A 4 15.93 22.57 2.07
CA LYS A 4 15.60 21.18 1.73
C LYS A 4 15.28 20.50 3.05
N SER A 5 14.00 20.37 3.36
CA SER A 5 13.51 19.50 4.41
C SER A 5 14.00 18.09 4.08
N GLU A 6 15.03 17.62 4.80
CA GLU A 6 15.43 16.22 4.74
C GLU A 6 14.22 15.39 5.15
N CYS A 7 13.69 14.60 4.22
CA CYS A 7 12.64 13.66 4.49
C CYS A 7 13.23 12.56 5.39
N ARG A 8 13.08 12.71 6.71
CA ARG A 8 13.53 11.71 7.67
C ARG A 8 12.67 10.47 7.50
N VAL A 9 13.25 9.42 6.91
CA VAL A 9 12.59 8.13 6.77
C VAL A 9 12.56 7.47 8.14
N ASP A 10 11.37 7.35 8.73
CA ASP A 10 11.17 6.53 9.93
C ASP A 10 11.21 5.05 9.53
N ASN A 11 12.07 4.26 10.18
CA ASN A 11 12.29 2.84 9.87
C ASN A 11 11.36 1.92 10.68
N LYS A 12 10.34 2.46 11.33
CA LYS A 12 9.39 1.69 12.14
C LYS A 12 8.23 1.16 11.30
N GLU A 13 7.74 -0.03 11.66
CA GLU A 13 6.48 -0.53 11.11
C GLU A 13 5.32 0.37 11.55
N VAL A 14 4.48 0.73 10.59
CA VAL A 14 3.32 1.60 10.82
C VAL A 14 2.04 0.98 10.24
N GLY A 15 0.93 1.19 10.94
CA GLY A 15 -0.40 0.88 10.43
C GLY A 15 -0.94 2.02 9.58
N ILE A 16 -1.47 1.71 8.40
CA ILE A 16 -2.08 2.70 7.50
C ILE A 16 -3.56 2.34 7.33
N ALA A 17 -4.44 3.34 7.43
CA ALA A 17 -5.88 3.19 7.20
C ALA A 17 -6.33 4.19 6.14
N PHE A 18 -7.05 3.71 5.13
CA PHE A 18 -7.61 4.52 4.06
C PHE A 18 -8.87 3.85 3.49
N SER A 19 -9.72 4.66 2.88
CA SER A 19 -10.88 4.18 2.13
C SER A 19 -10.48 3.81 0.70
N LEU A 20 -10.98 2.67 0.21
CA LEU A 20 -10.80 2.24 -1.18
C LEU A 20 -12.02 2.63 -2.01
N SER A 21 -11.80 2.93 -3.29
CA SER A 21 -12.89 3.02 -4.26
C SER A 21 -13.63 1.68 -4.36
N ALA A 22 -14.91 1.71 -4.74
CA ALA A 22 -15.73 0.51 -4.86
C ALA A 22 -15.11 -0.53 -5.80
N ASN A 23 -14.51 -0.08 -6.91
CA ASN A 23 -13.84 -0.96 -7.88
C ASN A 23 -12.59 -1.62 -7.29
N ALA A 24 -11.72 -0.85 -6.62
CA ALA A 24 -10.52 -1.39 -5.96
C ALA A 24 -10.90 -2.39 -4.85
N ASN A 25 -11.94 -2.08 -4.08
CA ASN A 25 -12.48 -2.94 -3.05
C ASN A 25 -12.99 -4.28 -3.61
N LYS A 26 -13.69 -4.26 -4.76
CA LYS A 26 -14.15 -5.46 -5.47
C LYS A 26 -12.97 -6.32 -5.93
N THR A 27 -11.99 -5.72 -6.60
CA THR A 27 -10.77 -6.40 -7.07
C THR A 27 -10.00 -7.04 -5.91
N LEU A 28 -9.82 -6.31 -4.81
CA LEU A 28 -9.13 -6.81 -3.63
C LEU A 28 -9.88 -8.01 -3.01
N THR A 29 -11.21 -7.93 -2.93
CA THR A 29 -12.05 -9.00 -2.37
C THR A 29 -11.96 -10.28 -3.20
N LEU A 30 -12.07 -10.17 -4.53
CA LEU A 30 -11.96 -11.33 -5.42
C LEU A 30 -10.57 -11.96 -5.34
N SER A 31 -9.53 -11.13 -5.29
CA SER A 31 -8.15 -11.60 -5.18
C SER A 31 -7.89 -12.32 -3.86
N ALA A 32 -8.36 -11.75 -2.75
CA ALA A 32 -8.24 -12.36 -1.43
C ALA A 32 -8.94 -13.72 -1.36
N LYS A 33 -10.13 -13.84 -1.96
CA LYS A 33 -10.86 -15.12 -2.07
C LYS A 33 -10.09 -16.14 -2.90
N ARG A 34 -9.57 -15.76 -4.08
CA ARG A 34 -8.79 -16.66 -4.96
C ARG A 34 -7.51 -17.16 -4.32
N ALA A 35 -6.87 -16.33 -3.50
CA ALA A 35 -5.64 -16.67 -2.80
C ALA A 35 -5.88 -17.35 -1.44
N GLU A 36 -7.14 -17.57 -1.03
CA GLU A 36 -7.54 -18.10 0.27
C GLU A 36 -6.92 -17.31 1.46
N ARG A 37 -6.95 -15.98 1.36
CA ARG A 37 -6.39 -15.08 2.38
C ARG A 37 -7.43 -14.11 2.92
N ALA A 38 -7.17 -13.66 4.14
CA ALA A 38 -7.87 -12.50 4.69
C ALA A 38 -7.61 -11.26 3.83
N LYS A 39 -8.66 -10.48 3.58
CA LYS A 39 -8.60 -9.29 2.73
C LYS A 39 -7.57 -8.25 3.19
N LYS A 40 -7.42 -8.06 4.51
CA LYS A 40 -6.38 -7.19 5.09
C LYS A 40 -4.97 -7.66 4.72
N ARG A 41 -4.72 -8.97 4.79
CA ARG A 41 -3.42 -9.57 4.44
C ARG A 41 -3.13 -9.40 2.95
N GLU A 42 -4.11 -9.65 2.08
CA GLU A 42 -3.96 -9.44 0.64
C GLU A 42 -3.70 -7.96 0.31
N GLY A 43 -4.37 -7.04 1.01
CA GLY A 43 -4.16 -5.60 0.86
C GLY A 43 -2.75 -5.17 1.25
N LYS A 44 -2.25 -5.67 2.40
CA LYS A 44 -0.86 -5.46 2.85
C LYS A 44 0.13 -5.95 1.79
N LEU A 45 0.00 -7.21 1.36
CA LEU A 45 0.92 -7.82 0.38
C LEU A 45 0.96 -7.03 -0.94
N ARG A 46 -0.20 -6.60 -1.45
CA ARG A 46 -0.27 -5.82 -2.68
C ARG A 46 0.35 -4.44 -2.55
N LEU A 47 0.16 -3.77 -1.41
CA LEU A 47 0.76 -2.46 -1.15
C LEU A 47 2.28 -2.58 -1.03
N GLU A 48 2.77 -3.57 -0.28
CA GLU A 48 4.21 -3.83 -0.15
C GLU A 48 4.85 -4.22 -1.48
N ASP A 49 4.22 -5.10 -2.27
CA ASP A 49 4.67 -5.46 -3.62
C ASP A 49 4.76 -4.22 -4.52
N HIS A 50 3.72 -3.39 -4.50
CA HIS A 50 3.67 -2.19 -5.32
C HIS A 50 4.77 -1.20 -4.94
N LEU A 51 4.94 -0.90 -3.65
CA LEU A 51 5.99 0.02 -3.18
C LEU A 51 7.40 -0.51 -3.49
N LYS A 52 7.61 -1.83 -3.39
CA LYS A 52 8.88 -2.47 -3.76
C LYS A 52 9.18 -2.37 -5.25
N ARG A 53 8.17 -2.52 -6.10
CA ARG A 53 8.31 -2.51 -7.56
C ARG A 53 8.38 -1.10 -8.13
N PHE A 54 7.73 -0.12 -7.48
CA PHE A 54 7.62 1.25 -7.95
C PHE A 54 8.00 2.25 -6.85
N PRO A 55 9.28 2.30 -6.44
CA PRO A 55 9.74 3.18 -5.35
C PRO A 55 9.61 4.68 -5.69
N ASN A 56 9.67 5.03 -6.98
CA ASN A 56 9.59 6.41 -7.46
C ASN A 56 8.31 6.65 -8.29
N TRP A 57 7.18 6.06 -7.89
CA TRP A 57 5.93 6.26 -8.62
C TRP A 57 5.47 7.72 -8.57
N SER A 58 5.34 8.34 -9.75
CA SER A 58 4.55 9.56 -9.96
C SER A 58 3.30 9.27 -10.78
N LEU A 59 2.18 9.86 -10.38
CA LEU A 59 0.91 9.85 -11.12
C LEU A 59 0.97 10.71 -12.38
#